data_AF-A0A1Y2K3Q7-F1
#
_entry.id   AF-A0A1Y2K3Q7-F1
#
_cell.length_a   1.000
_cell.length_b   1.000
_cell.length_c   1.000
_cell.angle_alpha   90.00
_cell.angle_beta   90.00
_cell.angle_gamma   90.00
#
_symmetry.space_group_name_H-M   'P 1'
#
loop_
_entity.id
_entity.type
_entity.pdbx_description
1 polymer ?
#
loop_
_entity_poly.entity_id
_entity_poly.type
_entity_poly.pdbx_seq_one_letter_code
_entity_poly.pdbx_strand_id
1 'polypeptide(L)'
;MDMIDQKFEYGQQVRLIRAIRNDGTFPGRRPGEKLAPRGALGYVRNVGTFLQDQVIYEVHFIDMDLRVGCREQELQDAEEPWVETVFDKRDRVMPIITLARGEEVLVAEGEVGEVEEIHDENPEKVAYTVQFGERHFRIPERALTEAPEIAEERRREYTEEYVGVLDRPAPLGA
;
A
#
# COMPACT_ATOMS: atom_id res chain seq x y z
N MET A 1 -20.88 12.38 -28.36
CA MET A 1 -19.46 12.29 -28.00
C MET A 1 -19.44 12.56 -26.52
N ASP A 2 -19.53 11.51 -25.73
CA ASP A 2 -19.58 11.62 -24.27
C ASP A 2 -18.34 12.37 -23.83
N MET A 3 -18.54 13.56 -23.25
CA MET A 3 -17.44 14.30 -22.67
C MET A 3 -16.98 13.49 -21.47
N ILE A 4 -15.81 12.87 -21.58
CA ILE A 4 -15.13 12.34 -20.41
C ILE A 4 -14.88 13.56 -19.52
N ASP A 5 -15.54 13.61 -18.37
CA ASP A 5 -15.31 14.62 -17.34
C ASP A 5 -13.95 14.30 -16.72
N GLN A 6 -12.89 14.87 -17.29
CA GLN A 6 -11.51 14.65 -16.86
C GLN A 6 -11.16 15.70 -15.81
N LYS A 7 -10.86 15.25 -14.59
CA LYS A 7 -10.45 16.12 -13.47
C LYS A 7 -9.10 16.80 -13.68
N PHE A 8 -8.17 16.18 -14.41
CA PHE A 8 -6.82 16.69 -14.63
C PHE A 8 -6.48 16.86 -16.11
N GLU A 9 -5.73 17.90 -16.45
CA GLU A 9 -5.36 18.25 -17.82
C GLU A 9 -3.94 17.79 -18.19
N TYR A 10 -3.66 17.67 -19.50
CA TYR A 10 -2.30 17.43 -19.99
C TYR A 10 -1.33 18.50 -19.46
N GLY A 11 -0.21 18.06 -18.89
CA GLY A 11 0.83 18.93 -18.35
C GLY A 11 0.55 19.42 -16.92
N GLN A 12 -0.63 19.16 -16.35
CA GLN A 12 -0.91 19.49 -14.95
C GLN A 12 -0.02 18.67 -14.02
N GLN A 13 0.53 19.34 -13.01
CA GLN A 13 1.30 18.68 -11.95
C GLN A 13 0.32 18.06 -10.96
N VAL A 14 0.52 16.78 -10.69
CA VAL A 14 -0.32 16.00 -9.78
C VAL A 14 0.56 15.35 -8.72
N ARG A 15 -0.04 15.05 -7.58
CA ARG A 15 0.57 14.33 -6.46
C ARG A 15 -0.14 13.01 -6.24
N LEU A 16 0.63 11.94 -6.03
CA LEU A 16 0.07 10.67 -5.59
C LEU A 16 -0.45 10.77 -4.16
N ILE A 17 -1.71 10.40 -3.95
CA ILE A 17 -2.30 10.31 -2.60
C ILE A 17 -2.23 8.91 -2.02
N ARG A 18 -1.61 7.96 -2.71
CA ARG A 18 -1.29 6.63 -2.21
C ARG A 18 -0.10 6.09 -2.98
N ALA A 19 0.67 5.18 -2.39
CA ALA A 19 1.69 4.47 -3.16
C ALA A 19 1.04 3.66 -4.30
N ILE A 20 1.64 3.74 -5.49
CA ILE A 20 1.27 2.90 -6.62
C ILE A 20 2.05 1.60 -6.52
N ARG A 21 1.33 0.48 -6.59
CA ARG A 21 1.89 -0.86 -6.62
C ARG A 21 1.56 -1.51 -7.95
N ASN A 22 2.48 -2.31 -8.49
CA ASN A 22 2.26 -3.01 -9.74
C ASN A 22 1.11 -4.01 -9.59
N ASP A 23 0.05 -3.86 -10.35
CA ASP A 23 -1.07 -4.81 -10.38
C ASP A 23 -0.83 -6.01 -11.31
N GLY A 24 0.36 -6.06 -11.93
CA GLY A 24 0.77 -7.08 -12.90
C GLY A 24 0.84 -6.56 -14.34
N THR A 25 0.47 -5.30 -14.58
CA THR A 25 0.51 -4.68 -15.92
C THR A 25 1.84 -3.98 -16.22
N PHE A 26 2.61 -3.59 -15.20
CA PHE A 26 3.89 -2.91 -15.39
C PHE A 26 5.03 -3.92 -15.67
N PRO A 27 5.77 -3.77 -16.78
CA PRO A 27 6.79 -4.74 -17.20
C PRO A 27 8.03 -4.72 -16.30
N GLY A 28 8.63 -5.88 -16.08
CA GLY A 28 9.90 -6.02 -15.35
C GLY A 28 9.83 -5.81 -13.84
N ARG A 29 8.62 -5.67 -13.28
CA ARG A 29 8.36 -5.50 -11.84
C ARG A 29 7.42 -6.60 -11.36
N ARG A 30 7.54 -7.04 -10.11
CA ARG A 30 6.66 -8.08 -9.55
C ARG A 30 5.28 -7.52 -9.23
N PRO A 31 4.18 -8.30 -9.34
CA PRO A 31 2.89 -7.90 -8.78
C PRO A 31 3.04 -7.57 -7.28
N GLY A 32 2.42 -6.47 -6.85
CA GLY A 32 2.50 -5.93 -5.49
C GLY A 32 3.72 -5.03 -5.21
N GLU A 33 4.73 -5.04 -6.08
CA GLU A 33 5.94 -4.20 -5.93
C GLU A 33 5.57 -2.71 -6.00
N LYS A 34 6.09 -1.90 -5.06
CA LYS A 34 5.87 -0.45 -5.03
C LYS A 34 6.62 0.20 -6.21
N LEU A 35 5.88 0.87 -7.09
CA LEU A 35 6.41 1.55 -8.27
C LEU A 35 6.73 3.02 -7.97
N ALA A 36 5.79 3.73 -7.35
CA ALA A 36 5.95 5.11 -6.94
C ALA A 36 5.38 5.29 -5.52
N PRO A 37 6.09 6.01 -4.62
CA PRO A 37 5.61 6.26 -3.27
C PRO A 37 4.44 7.26 -3.26
N ARG A 38 3.64 7.23 -2.19
CA ARG A 38 2.71 8.31 -1.84
C ARG A 38 3.49 9.63 -1.75
N GLY A 39 2.85 10.73 -2.16
CA GLY A 39 3.45 12.06 -2.19
C GLY A 39 4.31 12.36 -3.42
N ALA A 40 4.61 11.37 -4.26
CA ALA A 40 5.38 11.61 -5.47
C ALA A 40 4.68 12.61 -6.41
N LEU A 41 5.47 13.56 -6.93
CA LEU A 41 5.01 14.54 -7.90
C LEU A 41 5.28 14.06 -9.31
N GLY A 42 4.29 14.24 -10.18
CA GLY A 42 4.40 13.91 -11.60
C GLY A 42 3.57 14.84 -12.47
N TYR A 43 3.70 14.68 -13.78
CA TYR A 43 2.96 15.48 -14.75
C TYR A 43 2.10 14.59 -15.62
N VAL A 44 0.84 14.96 -15.80
CA VAL A 44 -0.10 14.24 -16.68
C VAL A 44 0.39 14.33 -18.12
N ARG A 45 0.51 13.19 -18.81
CA ARG A 45 0.95 13.08 -20.21
C ARG A 45 -0.12 12.55 -21.14
N ASN A 46 -1.08 11.79 -20.63
CA ASN A 46 -2.17 11.29 -21.43
C ASN A 46 -3.37 10.98 -20.53
N VAL A 47 -4.56 10.99 -21.12
CA VAL A 47 -5.79 10.52 -20.47
C VAL A 47 -6.44 9.49 -21.38
N GLY A 48 -6.57 8.28 -20.85
CA GLY A 48 -7.21 7.17 -21.52
C GLY A 48 -8.33 6.58 -20.69
N THR A 49 -8.94 5.52 -21.20
CA THR A 49 -9.92 4.72 -20.46
C THR A 49 -9.44 3.28 -20.32
N PHE A 50 -9.73 2.68 -19.18
CA PHE A 50 -9.55 1.25 -18.89
C PHE A 50 -10.92 0.62 -18.67
N LEU A 51 -11.13 -0.59 -19.21
CA LEU A 51 -12.43 -1.29 -19.17
C LEU A 51 -13.62 -0.38 -19.52
N GLN A 52 -13.50 0.33 -20.66
CA GLN A 52 -14.47 1.25 -21.28
C GLN A 52 -14.85 2.50 -20.48
N ASP A 53 -14.91 2.43 -19.15
CA ASP A 53 -15.53 3.48 -18.31
C ASP A 53 -14.61 4.09 -17.23
N GLN A 54 -13.43 3.51 -16.98
CA GLN A 54 -12.53 4.03 -15.93
C GLN A 54 -11.47 4.95 -16.52
N VAL A 55 -11.46 6.22 -16.12
CA VAL A 55 -10.43 7.17 -16.52
C VAL A 55 -9.08 6.79 -15.92
N ILE A 56 -8.05 6.69 -16.77
CA ILE A 56 -6.66 6.46 -16.38
C ILE A 56 -5.81 7.60 -16.91
N TYR A 57 -5.05 8.22 -16.02
CA TYR A 57 -4.07 9.25 -16.32
C TYR A 57 -2.69 8.60 -16.46
N GLU A 58 -2.04 8.73 -17.62
CA GLU A 58 -0.62 8.43 -17.72
C GLU A 58 0.15 9.59 -17.09
N VAL A 59 0.83 9.33 -15.97
CA VAL A 59 1.62 10.31 -15.23
C VAL A 59 3.10 10.00 -15.38
N HIS A 60 3.89 11.02 -15.71
CA HIS A 60 5.35 10.93 -15.73
C HIS A 60 5.95 11.51 -14.45
N PHE A 61 6.52 10.64 -13.62
CA PHE A 61 7.29 10.98 -12.43
C PHE A 61 8.75 11.19 -12.83
N ILE A 62 9.11 12.45 -13.11
CA ILE A 62 10.41 12.81 -13.72
C ILE A 62 11.58 12.37 -12.84
N ASP A 63 11.49 12.56 -11.52
CA ASP A 63 12.57 12.21 -10.58
C ASP A 63 12.87 10.71 -10.52
N MET A 64 11.93 9.87 -10.99
CA MET A 64 12.03 8.41 -11.01
C MET A 64 12.23 7.85 -12.42
N ASP A 65 12.24 8.70 -13.45
CA ASP A 65 12.16 8.34 -14.87
C ASP A 65 11.08 7.28 -15.14
N LEU A 66 9.90 7.49 -14.54
CA LEU A 66 8.85 6.48 -14.46
C LEU A 66 7.52 7.01 -15.01
N ARG A 67 6.92 6.26 -15.94
CA ARG A 67 5.57 6.52 -16.46
C ARG A 67 4.61 5.44 -15.99
N VAL A 68 3.54 5.84 -15.29
CA VAL A 68 2.56 4.90 -14.74
C VAL A 68 1.15 5.40 -15.02
N GLY A 69 0.24 4.47 -15.31
CA GLY A 69 -1.19 4.75 -15.33
C GLY A 69 -1.73 4.88 -13.91
N CYS A 70 -2.34 6.01 -13.59
CA CYS A 70 -2.94 6.31 -12.31
C CYS A 70 -4.45 6.51 -12.48
N ARG A 71 -5.23 5.95 -11.56
CA ARG A 71 -6.68 6.21 -11.50
C ARG A 71 -6.92 7.61 -10.94
N GLU A 72 -8.06 8.21 -11.26
CA GLU A 72 -8.37 9.57 -10.77
C GLU A 72 -8.27 9.70 -9.25
N GLN A 73 -8.79 8.72 -8.52
CA GLN A 73 -8.77 8.64 -7.06
C GLN A 73 -7.37 8.39 -6.46
N GLU A 74 -6.34 8.22 -7.28
CA GLU A 74 -4.93 8.09 -6.87
C GLU A 74 -4.19 9.42 -6.93
N LEU A 75 -4.82 10.45 -7.50
CA LEU A 75 -4.21 11.73 -7.78
C LEU A 75 -4.95 12.86 -7.06
N GLN A 76 -4.16 13.85 -6.65
CA GLN A 76 -4.65 15.18 -6.32
C GLN A 76 -3.86 16.22 -7.14
N ASP A 77 -4.41 17.42 -7.24
CA ASP A 77 -3.64 18.55 -7.73
C ASP A 77 -2.43 18.78 -6.80
N ALA A 78 -1.26 19.04 -7.37
CA ALA A 78 -0.05 19.28 -6.60
C ALA A 78 -0.14 20.56 -5.73
N GLU A 79 -0.98 21.52 -6.09
CA GLU A 79 -1.19 22.76 -5.33
C GLU A 79 -2.18 22.59 -4.16
N GLU A 80 -2.97 21.51 -4.14
CA GLU A 80 -3.87 21.21 -3.02
C GLU A 80 -3.07 20.90 -1.74
N PRO A 81 -3.62 21.24 -0.56
CA PRO A 81 -3.01 20.92 0.72
C PRO A 81 -2.61 19.45 0.80
N TRP A 82 -1.44 19.21 1.40
CA TRP A 82 -0.87 17.88 1.53
C TRP A 82 -0.36 17.65 2.93
N VAL A 83 -0.71 16.49 3.46
CA VAL A 83 -0.19 15.98 4.71
C VAL A 83 0.64 14.74 4.40
N GLU A 84 1.94 14.85 4.66
CA GLU A 84 2.84 13.71 4.59
C GLU A 84 2.51 12.77 5.75
N THR A 85 2.42 11.48 5.42
CA THR A 85 2.03 10.40 6.35
C THR A 85 3.06 9.30 6.28
N VAL A 86 3.40 8.69 7.40
CA VAL A 86 4.44 7.66 7.47
C VAL A 86 3.99 6.33 6.83
N PHE A 87 2.73 5.94 7.03
CA PHE A 87 2.17 4.68 6.52
C PHE A 87 1.11 4.89 5.45
N ASP A 88 1.03 3.96 4.50
CA ASP A 88 -0.02 3.85 3.49
C ASP A 88 -1.06 2.78 3.85
N LYS A 89 -2.22 2.82 3.17
CA LYS A 89 -3.21 1.73 3.26
C LYS A 89 -2.58 0.39 2.85
N ARG A 90 -2.89 -0.66 3.61
CA ARG A 90 -2.32 -2.02 3.53
C ARG A 90 -0.89 -2.17 4.02
N ASP A 91 -0.25 -1.09 4.48
CA ASP A 91 1.03 -1.26 5.17
C ASP A 91 0.79 -2.01 6.48
N ARG A 92 1.70 -2.93 6.78
CA ARG A 92 1.68 -3.69 8.02
C ARG A 92 2.41 -2.89 9.08
N VAL A 93 1.78 -2.72 10.22
CA VAL A 93 2.29 -1.88 11.31
C VAL A 93 2.17 -2.61 12.64
N MET A 94 2.91 -2.14 13.64
CA MET A 94 2.82 -2.62 15.01
C MET A 94 2.69 -1.42 15.95
N PRO A 95 1.91 -1.51 17.03
CA PRO A 95 1.90 -0.49 18.04
C PRO A 95 3.18 -0.58 18.88
N ILE A 96 3.79 0.57 19.18
CA ILE A 96 5.00 0.67 20.04
C ILE A 96 4.65 0.79 21.53
N ILE A 97 3.35 0.72 21.85
CA ILE A 97 2.80 0.72 23.19
C ILE A 97 1.61 -0.25 23.25
N THR A 98 1.37 -0.86 24.40
CA THR A 98 0.16 -1.69 24.59
C THR A 98 -1.09 -0.81 24.58
N LEU A 99 -2.06 -1.17 23.75
CA LEU A 99 -3.38 -0.53 23.72
C LEU A 99 -4.29 -1.25 24.72
N ALA A 100 -4.76 -0.54 25.74
CA ALA A 100 -5.60 -1.09 26.78
C ALA A 100 -6.80 -0.18 27.09
N ARG A 101 -7.88 -0.76 27.58
CA ARG A 101 -9.03 -0.03 28.13
C ARG A 101 -9.26 -0.50 29.56
N GLY A 102 -8.80 0.29 30.53
CA GLY A 102 -8.73 -0.16 31.92
C GLY A 102 -7.66 -1.24 32.07
N GLU A 103 -8.02 -2.39 32.64
CA GLU A 103 -7.13 -3.54 32.83
C GLU A 103 -7.14 -4.51 31.64
N GLU A 104 -8.05 -4.31 30.67
CA GLU A 104 -8.18 -5.15 29.48
C GLU A 104 -7.13 -4.74 28.42
N VAL A 105 -6.21 -5.65 28.11
CA VAL A 105 -5.29 -5.51 26.96
C VAL A 105 -6.07 -5.76 25.68
N LEU A 106 -6.18 -4.73 24.84
CA LEU A 106 -6.86 -4.80 23.55
C LEU A 106 -5.87 -5.23 22.47
N VAL A 107 -4.70 -4.60 22.39
CA VAL A 107 -3.64 -4.94 21.43
C VAL A 107 -2.31 -4.87 22.14
N ALA A 108 -1.51 -5.94 22.05
CA ALA A 108 -0.19 -5.97 22.66
C ALA A 108 0.79 -5.09 21.87
N GLU A 109 1.78 -4.52 22.56
CA GLU A 109 2.95 -3.93 21.89
C GLU A 109 3.59 -4.97 20.96
N GLY A 110 3.92 -4.56 19.72
CA GLY A 110 4.49 -5.46 18.71
C GLY A 110 3.49 -6.39 18.02
N GLU A 111 2.20 -6.38 18.37
CA GLU A 111 1.19 -7.13 17.62
C GLU A 111 1.06 -6.54 16.21
N VAL A 112 1.04 -7.39 15.18
CA VAL A 112 0.99 -6.91 13.79
C VAL A 112 -0.45 -6.67 13.35
N GLY A 113 -0.73 -5.44 12.90
CA GLY A 113 -1.95 -5.05 12.23
C GLY A 113 -1.73 -4.57 10.80
N GLU A 114 -2.82 -4.23 10.11
CA GLU A 114 -2.81 -3.66 8.76
C GLU A 114 -3.54 -2.31 8.76
N VAL A 115 -2.95 -1.30 8.11
CA VAL A 115 -3.59 0.01 7.96
C VAL A 115 -4.76 -0.08 6.99
N GLU A 116 -5.95 0.28 7.44
CA GLU A 116 -7.18 0.25 6.64
C GLU A 116 -7.56 1.65 6.12
N GLU A 117 -7.40 2.66 6.96
CA GLU A 117 -7.73 4.06 6.67
C GLU A 117 -6.70 5.01 7.28
N ILE A 118 -6.56 6.16 6.63
CA ILE A 118 -5.64 7.24 7.00
C ILE A 118 -6.51 8.46 7.36
N HIS A 119 -6.24 9.08 8.51
CA HIS A 119 -6.91 10.28 9.00
C HIS A 119 -5.88 11.41 9.09
N ASP A 120 -5.76 12.20 8.02
CA ASP A 120 -4.70 13.18 7.81
C ASP A 120 -5.22 14.62 7.67
N GLU A 121 -6.46 14.91 8.11
CA GLU A 121 -7.06 16.25 7.99
C GLU A 121 -6.35 17.33 8.83
N ASN A 122 -5.55 16.91 9.81
CA ASN A 122 -4.70 17.78 10.62
C ASN A 122 -3.27 17.19 10.69
N PRO A 123 -2.25 17.88 10.14
CA PRO A 123 -0.86 17.43 10.17
C PRO A 123 -0.32 17.11 11.57
N GLU A 124 -0.82 17.76 12.61
CA GLU A 124 -0.39 17.54 14.00
C GLU A 124 -1.09 16.34 14.66
N LYS A 125 -2.12 15.78 14.02
CA LYS A 125 -3.00 14.75 14.59
C LYS A 125 -3.25 13.58 13.65
N VAL A 126 -2.28 13.28 12.78
CA VAL A 126 -2.35 12.12 11.89
C VAL A 126 -2.60 10.84 12.71
N ALA A 127 -3.61 10.08 12.28
CA ALA A 127 -3.98 8.81 12.89
C ALA A 127 -4.39 7.81 11.82
N TYR A 128 -4.39 6.53 12.18
CA TYR A 128 -4.70 5.42 11.29
C TYR A 128 -5.78 4.55 11.90
N THR A 129 -6.74 4.10 11.08
CA THR A 129 -7.54 2.93 11.43
C THR A 129 -6.70 1.70 11.12
N VAL A 130 -6.32 0.94 12.14
CA VAL A 130 -5.53 -0.28 12.00
C VAL A 130 -6.36 -1.48 12.43
N GLN A 131 -6.37 -2.51 11.58
CA GLN A 131 -7.05 -3.76 11.83
C GLN A 131 -6.11 -4.76 12.52
N PHE A 132 -6.56 -5.35 13.63
CA PHE A 132 -5.92 -6.44 14.37
C PHE A 132 -6.93 -7.59 14.53
N GLY A 133 -6.78 -8.65 13.72
CA GLY A 133 -7.79 -9.69 13.61
C GLY A 133 -9.13 -9.12 13.11
N GLU A 134 -10.20 -9.27 13.89
CA GLU A 134 -11.53 -8.71 13.59
C GLU A 134 -11.76 -7.31 14.20
N ARG A 135 -10.77 -6.75 14.89
CA ARG A 135 -10.90 -5.51 15.66
C ARG A 135 -10.21 -4.36 14.93
N HIS A 136 -10.78 -3.17 15.04
CA HIS A 136 -10.28 -1.96 14.39
C HIS A 136 -10.04 -0.88 15.44
N PHE A 137 -8.87 -0.25 15.39
CA PHE A 137 -8.49 0.80 16.34
C PHE A 137 -7.96 2.03 15.62
N ARG A 138 -8.40 3.21 16.06
CA ARG A 138 -7.83 4.49 15.62
C ARG A 138 -6.60 4.81 16.46
N ILE A 139 -5.42 4.74 15.86
CA ILE A 139 -4.13 4.85 16.54
C ILE A 139 -3.36 6.06 15.98
N PRO A 140 -2.86 6.98 16.82
CA PRO A 140 -2.01 8.09 16.36
C PRO A 140 -0.74 7.60 15.66
N GLU A 141 -0.27 8.31 14.64
CA GLU A 141 0.94 7.96 13.88
C GLU A 141 2.15 7.65 14.77
N ARG A 142 2.39 8.49 15.78
CA ARG A 142 3.49 8.35 16.76
C ARG A 142 3.44 7.07 17.61
N ALA A 143 2.32 6.34 17.62
CA ALA A 143 2.16 5.12 18.39
C ALA A 143 2.32 3.86 17.52
N LEU A 144 2.68 4.01 16.24
CA LEU A 144 2.90 2.93 15.30
C LEU A 144 4.35 2.92 14.79
N THR A 145 4.81 1.74 14.42
CA THR A 145 6.03 1.52 13.62
C THR A 145 5.72 0.55 12.50
N GLU A 146 6.53 0.55 11.44
CA GLU A 146 6.45 -0.46 10.39
C GLU A 146 6.64 -1.85 10.99
N ALA A 147 5.78 -2.80 10.62
CA ALA A 147 5.98 -4.19 10.97
C ALA A 147 7.18 -4.72 10.16
N PRO A 148 8.09 -5.50 10.77
CA PRO A 148 9.18 -6.10 10.01
C PRO A 148 8.60 -6.84 8.80
N GLU A 149 9.25 -6.70 7.64
CA GLU A 149 8.95 -7.54 6.48
C GLU A 149 9.03 -9.00 6.93
N ILE A 150 7.88 -9.65 7.11
CA ILE A 150 7.84 -11.11 7.25
C ILE A 150 8.09 -11.67 5.85
N ALA A 151 9.30 -11.45 5.32
CA ALA A 151 9.66 -11.78 3.96
C ALA A 151 9.69 -13.30 3.72
N GLU A 152 9.85 -14.12 4.76
CA GLU A 152 10.27 -15.52 4.54
C GLU A 152 9.73 -16.57 5.52
N GLU A 153 9.04 -16.23 6.61
CA GLU A 153 8.62 -17.26 7.60
C GLU A 153 7.68 -18.32 6.99
N ARG A 154 6.67 -17.91 6.20
CA ARG A 154 5.80 -18.89 5.51
C ARG A 154 6.47 -19.63 4.37
N ARG A 155 7.56 -19.08 3.79
CA ARG A 155 8.30 -19.76 2.70
C ARG A 155 9.31 -20.77 3.25
N ARG A 156 9.87 -20.55 4.44
CA ARG A 156 10.66 -21.56 5.17
C ARG A 156 9.79 -22.71 5.66
N GLU A 157 8.63 -22.41 6.24
CA GLU A 157 7.68 -23.44 6.69
C GLU A 157 7.19 -24.33 5.52
N TYR A 158 6.83 -23.72 4.38
CA TYR A 158 6.41 -24.48 3.18
C TYR A 158 7.54 -25.30 2.53
N THR A 159 8.79 -24.84 2.63
CA THR A 159 9.92 -25.55 2.01
C THR A 159 10.42 -26.68 2.93
N GLU A 160 10.43 -26.50 4.25
CA GLU A 160 10.80 -27.55 5.21
C GLU A 160 9.76 -28.68 5.29
N GLU A 161 8.46 -28.35 5.20
CA GLU A 161 7.38 -29.35 5.18
C GLU A 161 7.42 -30.25 3.93
N TYR A 162 7.87 -29.74 2.77
CA TYR A 162 7.94 -30.51 1.52
C TYR A 162 9.28 -31.21 1.29
N VAL A 163 10.40 -30.65 1.77
CA VAL A 163 11.72 -31.31 1.65
C VAL A 163 11.81 -32.55 2.56
N GLY A 164 11.10 -32.58 3.69
CA GLY A 164 11.03 -33.75 4.58
C GLY A 164 10.20 -34.94 4.05
N VAL A 165 9.42 -34.77 2.97
CA VAL A 165 8.55 -35.81 2.41
C VAL A 165 9.20 -36.54 1.22
N LEU A 166 10.12 -35.89 0.51
CA LEU A 166 10.73 -36.44 -0.71
C LEU A 166 11.99 -37.28 -0.48
N ASP A 167 12.49 -37.36 0.76
CA ASP A 167 13.72 -38.11 1.09
C ASP A 167 13.47 -39.48 1.74
N ARG A 168 12.23 -40.02 1.63
CA ARG A 168 12.01 -41.45 1.93
C ARG A 168 12.33 -42.25 0.68
N PRO A 169 13.35 -43.14 0.70
CA PRO A 169 13.55 -44.06 -0.40
C PRO A 169 12.29 -44.89 -0.58
N ALA A 170 11.81 -45.00 -1.82
CA ALA A 170 10.73 -45.91 -2.18
C ALA A 170 11.10 -47.31 -1.68
N PRO A 171 10.19 -48.04 -1.01
CA PRO A 171 10.47 -49.42 -0.64
C PRO A 171 10.65 -50.23 -1.93
N LEU A 172 11.87 -50.69 -2.17
CA LEU A 172 12.17 -51.68 -3.19
C LEU A 172 11.54 -53.02 -2.73
N GLY A 173 10.49 -53.44 -3.40
CA GLY A 173 9.90 -54.78 -3.34
C GLY A 173 8.94 -54.94 -4.53
N ALA A 174 8.95 -56.02 -5.31
CA ALA A 174 9.50 -57.36 -5.12
C ALA A 174 10.10 -57.91 -6.43
#